data_AF-A0A965S4B8-F1
#
_entry.id   AF-A0A965S4B8-F1
#
_cell.length_a   1.000
_cell.length_b   1.000
_cell.length_c   1.000
_cell.angle_alpha   90.00
_cell.angle_beta   90.00
_cell.angle_gamma   90.00
#
_symmetry.space_group_name_H-M   'P 1'
#
loop_
_entity.id
_entity.type
_entity.pdbx_description
1 polymer ?
#
loop_
_entity_poly.entity_id
_entity_poly.type
_entity_poly.pdbx_seq_one_letter_code
_entity_poly.pdbx_strand_id
1 'polypeptide(L)'
;MLYYLLSTNIGQVFTMIGALLFGLPLPVTAIQILWINLVTDTAMVLPLGLEPAEDGHMKRPPRQPKDPLLSKILISRMAAVALTMAGVTLIIVAILVNQGQQIAYIQTVAFMSLVSAQWMNAFNARSEYVIV
;
A
#
# COMPACT_ATOMS: atom_id res chain seq x y z
N MET A 1 -1.62 5.11 -11.08
CA MET A 1 -0.21 5.24 -10.63
C MET A 1 -0.03 6.03 -9.31
N LEU A 2 -0.32 7.34 -9.25
CA LEU A 2 -0.05 8.15 -8.04
C LEU A 2 -0.75 7.65 -6.77
N TYR A 3 -2.02 7.25 -6.90
CA TYR A 3 -2.80 6.64 -5.82
C TYR A 3 -2.10 5.40 -5.23
N TYR A 4 -1.62 4.51 -6.09
CA TYR A 4 -0.96 3.27 -5.69
C TYR A 4 0.29 3.56 -4.86
N LEU A 5 1.25 4.31 -5.43
CA LEU A 5 2.53 4.63 -4.80
C LEU A 5 2.35 5.32 -3.45
N LEU A 6 1.48 6.34 -3.40
CA LEU A 6 1.33 7.12 -2.18
C LEU A 6 0.57 6.32 -1.10
N SER A 7 -0.41 5.50 -1.48
CA SER A 7 -1.13 4.62 -0.55
C SER A 7 -0.21 3.54 0.06
N THR A 8 0.61 2.88 -0.75
CA THR A 8 1.52 1.81 -0.28
C THR A 8 2.61 2.38 0.62
N ASN A 9 3.24 3.50 0.24
CA ASN A 9 4.26 4.15 1.05
C ASN A 9 3.70 4.62 2.41
N ILE A 10 2.50 5.23 2.43
CA ILE A 10 1.87 5.63 3.69
C ILE A 10 1.58 4.40 4.57
N GLY A 11 1.06 3.32 4.00
CA GLY A 11 0.79 2.10 4.77
C GLY A 11 2.05 1.43 5.32
N GLN A 12 3.17 1.43 4.58
CA GLN A 12 4.46 0.96 5.11
C GLN A 12 4.91 1.80 6.31
N VAL A 13 4.87 3.13 6.17
CA VAL A 13 5.23 4.06 7.25
C VAL A 13 4.33 3.84 8.48
N PHE A 14 3.01 3.71 8.29
CA PHE A 14 2.07 3.44 9.37
C PHE A 14 2.31 2.08 10.03
N THR A 15 2.71 1.07 9.27
CA THR A 15 3.08 -0.24 9.82
C THR A 15 4.29 -0.13 10.74
N MET A 16 5.32 0.60 10.31
CA MET A 16 6.55 0.80 11.09
C MET A 16 6.29 1.65 12.34
N ILE A 17 5.58 2.77 12.20
CA ILE A 17 5.20 3.63 13.32
C ILE A 17 4.31 2.85 14.29
N GLY A 18 3.31 2.12 13.79
CA GLY A 18 2.43 1.32 14.63
C GLY A 18 3.17 0.25 15.42
N ALA A 19 4.14 -0.45 14.82
CA ALA A 19 4.95 -1.43 15.52
C ALA A 19 5.73 -0.80 16.67
N LEU A 20 6.34 0.38 16.44
CA LEU A 20 7.05 1.13 17.47
C LEU A 20 6.11 1.58 18.60
N LEU A 21 4.91 2.08 18.27
CA LEU A 21 3.93 2.52 19.26
C LEU A 21 3.42 1.37 20.14
N PHE A 22 3.28 0.17 19.60
CA PHE A 22 2.85 -1.02 20.35
C PHE A 22 4.01 -1.80 20.99
N GLY A 23 5.26 -1.33 20.87
CA GLY A 23 6.43 -2.02 21.43
C GLY A 23 6.74 -3.36 20.74
N LEU A 24 6.27 -3.55 19.51
CA LEU A 24 6.54 -4.73 18.70
C LEU A 24 7.93 -4.63 18.04
N PRO A 25 8.59 -5.78 17.75
CA PRO A 25 9.79 -5.77 16.93
C PRO A 25 9.48 -5.19 15.55
N LEU A 26 10.48 -4.57 14.91
CA LEU A 26 10.33 -4.01 13.58
C LEU A 26 9.85 -5.10 12.59
N PRO A 27 8.66 -4.94 11.97
CA PRO A 27 8.07 -5.94 11.11
C PRO A 27 8.92 -6.24 9.87
N VAL A 28 9.64 -5.24 9.37
CA VAL A 28 10.52 -5.38 8.21
C VAL A 28 11.84 -4.67 8.44
N THR A 29 12.89 -5.20 7.83
CA THR A 29 14.24 -4.62 7.84
C THR A 29 14.39 -3.52 6.80
N ALA A 30 15.41 -2.67 6.94
CA ALA A 30 15.71 -1.63 5.97
C ALA A 30 15.96 -2.19 4.56
N ILE A 31 16.63 -3.34 4.44
CA ILE A 31 16.89 -3.99 3.14
C ILE A 31 15.58 -4.48 2.51
N GLN A 32 14.67 -5.03 3.30
CA GLN A 32 13.33 -5.44 2.82
C GLN A 32 12.50 -4.24 2.34
N ILE A 33 12.58 -3.09 3.02
CA ILE A 33 11.92 -1.86 2.56
C ILE A 33 12.49 -1.40 1.21
N LEU A 34 13.82 -1.40 1.06
CA LEU A 34 14.47 -1.09 -0.22
C LEU A 34 14.02 -2.04 -1.32
N TRP A 35 13.92 -3.34 -1.03
CA TRP A 35 13.42 -4.33 -1.97
C TRP A 35 11.99 -4.06 -2.40
N ILE A 36 11.10 -3.74 -1.45
CA ILE A 36 9.71 -3.42 -1.73
C ILE A 36 9.63 -2.22 -2.68
N ASN A 37 10.30 -1.12 -2.34
CA ASN A 37 10.20 0.12 -3.11
C ASN A 37 10.90 0.03 -4.49
N LEU A 38 11.95 -0.79 -4.61
CA LEU A 38 12.69 -0.94 -5.86
C LEU A 38 12.09 -2.01 -6.77
N VAL A 39 11.83 -3.21 -6.25
CA VAL A 39 11.45 -4.37 -7.06
C VAL A 39 9.95 -4.49 -7.14
N THR A 40 9.28 -4.58 -5.99
CA THR A 40 7.82 -4.83 -5.93
C THR A 40 7.04 -3.65 -6.50
N ASP A 41 7.33 -2.42 -6.05
CA ASP A 41 6.62 -1.23 -6.50
C ASP A 41 6.88 -0.97 -8.00
N THR A 42 8.12 -1.06 -8.47
CA THR A 42 8.42 -0.87 -9.91
C THR A 42 7.70 -1.90 -10.78
N ALA A 43 7.65 -3.17 -10.36
CA ALA A 43 6.95 -4.21 -11.08
C ALA A 43 5.44 -3.95 -11.21
N MET A 44 4.84 -3.29 -10.21
CA MET A 44 3.41 -2.95 -10.22
C MET A 44 3.12 -1.62 -10.90
N VAL A 45 4.01 -0.64 -10.78
CA VAL A 45 3.84 0.71 -11.29
C VAL A 45 4.03 0.79 -12.81
N LEU A 46 5.03 0.09 -13.36
CA LEU A 46 5.30 0.15 -14.80
C LEU A 46 4.09 -0.28 -15.65
N PRO A 47 3.41 -1.42 -15.37
CA PRO A 47 2.21 -1.80 -16.09
C PRO A 47 1.06 -0.81 -15.93
N LEU A 48 0.86 -0.26 -14.72
CA LEU A 48 -0.18 0.75 -14.45
C LEU A 48 0.05 2.07 -15.22
N GLY A 49 1.30 2.40 -15.56
CA GLY A 49 1.64 3.55 -16.39
C GLY A 49 1.38 3.33 -17.89
N LEU A 50 1.25 2.06 -18.31
CA LEU A 50 1.02 1.66 -19.70
C LEU A 50 -0.45 1.28 -19.96
N GLU A 51 -1.35 1.49 -18.99
CA GLU A 51 -2.76 1.17 -19.16
C GLU A 51 -3.40 2.04 -20.27
N PRO A 52 -4.23 1.43 -21.15
CA PRO A 52 -4.96 2.16 -22.16
C PRO A 52 -5.97 3.11 -21.50
N ALA A 53 -6.34 4.17 -22.21
CA ALA A 53 -7.36 5.10 -21.72
C ALA A 53 -8.69 4.38 -21.48
N GLU A 54 -9.28 4.56 -20.30
CA GLU A 54 -10.65 4.19 -19.91
C GLU A 54 -11.69 4.64 -20.95
N ASP A 55 -12.66 3.77 -21.25
CA ASP A 55 -13.72 4.03 -22.23
C ASP A 55 -14.54 5.26 -21.87
N GLY A 56 -14.66 6.20 -22.82
CA GLY A 56 -15.40 7.44 -22.60
C GLY A 56 -14.62 8.54 -21.88
N HIS A 57 -13.29 8.42 -21.69
CA HIS A 57 -12.47 9.53 -21.19
C HIS A 57 -12.65 10.83 -21.97
N MET A 58 -12.77 10.74 -23.30
CA MET A 58 -12.99 11.91 -24.18
C MET A 58 -14.42 12.47 -24.12
N LYS A 59 -15.36 11.77 -23.45
CA LYS A 59 -16.73 12.26 -23.20
C LYS A 59 -16.83 13.06 -21.89
N ARG A 60 -15.80 12.99 -21.04
CA ARG A 60 -15.74 13.79 -19.81
C ARG A 60 -15.19 15.19 -20.11
N PRO A 61 -15.72 16.25 -19.48
CA PRO A 61 -15.16 17.59 -19.61
C PRO A 61 -13.72 17.63 -19.08
N PRO A 62 -12.85 18.50 -19.62
CA PRO A 62 -11.49 18.69 -19.12
C PRO A 62 -11.50 19.05 -17.62
N ARG A 63 -10.52 18.53 -16.86
CA ARG A 63 -10.31 18.93 -15.45
C ARG A 63 -10.05 20.43 -15.35
N GLN A 64 -10.55 21.07 -14.29
CA GLN A 64 -10.26 22.48 -14.07
C GLN A 64 -8.81 22.66 -13.61
N PRO A 65 -8.09 23.71 -14.04
CA PRO A 65 -6.69 23.92 -13.63
C PRO A 65 -6.48 24.08 -12.11
N LYS A 66 -7.56 24.44 -11.38
CA LYS A 66 -7.56 24.63 -9.92
C LYS A 66 -7.97 23.38 -9.15
N ASP A 67 -8.38 22.30 -9.83
CA ASP A 67 -8.76 21.07 -9.14
C ASP A 67 -7.52 20.44 -8.48
N PRO A 68 -7.62 20.00 -7.22
CA PRO A 68 -6.51 19.35 -6.55
C PRO A 68 -6.19 18.02 -7.24
N LEU A 69 -4.90 17.71 -7.39
CA LEU A 69 -4.44 16.44 -7.95
C LEU A 69 -4.97 15.23 -7.17
N LEU A 70 -5.12 15.39 -5.84
CA LEU A 70 -5.71 14.41 -4.94
C LEU A 70 -7.03 14.96 -4.39
N SER A 71 -8.14 14.37 -4.81
CA SER A 71 -9.45 14.69 -4.25
C SER A 71 -9.57 14.17 -2.81
N LYS A 72 -10.45 14.78 -2.00
CA LYS A 72 -10.71 14.31 -0.63
C LYS A 72 -11.13 12.83 -0.57
N ILE A 73 -11.85 12.36 -1.59
CA ILE A 73 -12.29 10.97 -1.74
C ILE A 73 -11.09 10.05 -2.02
N LEU A 74 -10.14 10.47 -2.87
CA LEU A 74 -8.92 9.70 -3.10
C LEU A 74 -8.10 9.60 -1.82
N ILE A 75 -7.93 10.71 -1.09
CA ILE A 75 -7.18 10.73 0.17
C ILE A 75 -7.81 9.79 1.21
N SER A 76 -9.14 9.79 1.35
CA SER A 76 -9.81 8.90 2.31
C SER A 76 -9.67 7.42 1.92
N ARG A 77 -9.74 7.08 0.63
CA ARG A 77 -9.47 5.73 0.12
C ARG A 77 -8.03 5.29 0.41
N MET A 78 -7.05 6.17 0.15
CA MET A 78 -5.65 5.89 0.43
C MET A 78 -5.40 5.65 1.92
N ALA A 79 -6.01 6.48 2.78
CA ALA A 79 -5.95 6.29 4.22
C ALA A 79 -6.58 4.95 4.66
N ALA A 80 -7.72 4.58 4.09
CA ALA A 80 -8.38 3.31 4.39
C ALA A 80 -7.50 2.11 4.01
N VAL A 81 -6.88 2.13 2.83
CA VAL A 81 -5.95 1.07 2.40
C VAL A 81 -4.71 1.03 3.28
N ALA A 82 -4.09 2.19 3.55
CA ALA A 82 -2.90 2.27 4.39
C ALA A 82 -3.15 1.73 5.80
N LEU A 83 -4.28 2.10 6.42
CA LEU A 83 -4.69 1.60 7.73
C LEU A 83 -5.02 0.12 7.71
N THR A 84 -5.67 -0.38 6.66
CA THR A 84 -5.96 -1.81 6.52
C THR A 84 -4.67 -2.62 6.38
N MET A 85 -3.74 -2.16 5.53
CA MET A 85 -2.44 -2.81 5.33
C MET A 85 -1.62 -2.83 6.63
N ALA A 86 -1.55 -1.70 7.33
CA ALA A 86 -0.86 -1.59 8.61
C ALA A 86 -1.52 -2.44 9.69
N GLY A 87 -2.84 -2.35 9.83
CA GLY A 87 -3.61 -3.09 10.83
C GLY A 87 -3.46 -4.60 10.68
N VAL A 88 -3.65 -5.13 9.46
CA VAL A 88 -3.49 -6.57 9.19
C VAL A 88 -2.07 -7.04 9.50
N THR A 89 -1.05 -6.31 9.04
CA THR A 89 0.35 -6.68 9.26
C THR A 89 0.69 -6.66 10.75
N LEU A 90 0.26 -5.62 11.47
CA LEU A 90 0.50 -5.48 12.91
C LEU A 90 -0.21 -6.55 13.75
N ILE A 91 -1.45 -6.92 13.39
CA ILE A 91 -2.17 -8.01 14.05
C ILE A 91 -1.41 -9.33 13.89
N ILE A 92 -0.95 -9.63 12.67
CA ILE A 92 -0.17 -10.84 12.41
C ILE A 92 1.13 -10.83 13.23
N VAL A 93 1.88 -9.73 13.21
CA VAL A 93 3.12 -9.58 13.99
C VAL A 93 2.84 -9.75 15.48
N ALA A 94 1.81 -9.10 16.02
CA ALA A 94 1.43 -9.22 17.42
C ALA A 94 1.11 -10.66 17.81
N ILE A 95 0.37 -11.40 16.98
CA ILE A 95 0.07 -12.82 17.22
C ILE A 95 1.36 -13.65 17.26
N LEU A 96 2.25 -13.48 16.29
CA LEU A 96 3.49 -14.26 16.21
C LEU A 96 4.47 -13.94 17.35
N VAL A 97 4.51 -12.68 17.79
CA VAL A 97 5.29 -12.26 18.97
C VAL A 97 4.74 -12.91 20.23
N ASN A 98 3.41 -12.93 20.43
CA ASN A 98 2.79 -13.59 21.58
C ASN A 98 3.01 -15.13 21.57
N GLN A 99 3.17 -15.72 20.38
CA GLN A 99 3.53 -17.14 20.23
C GLN A 99 5.02 -17.43 20.47
N GLY A 100 5.83 -16.41 20.79
CA GLY A 100 7.27 -16.57 21.03
C GLY A 100 8.07 -16.97 19.79
N GLN A 101 7.58 -16.64 18.59
CA GLN A 101 8.26 -16.99 17.33
C GLN A 101 9.56 -16.21 17.17
N GLN A 102 10.48 -16.77 16.38
CA GLN A 102 11.75 -16.11 16.09
C GLN A 102 11.53 -14.83 15.26
N ILE A 103 12.34 -13.80 15.51
CA ILE A 103 12.26 -12.50 14.83
C ILE A 103 12.37 -12.66 13.30
N ALA A 104 13.27 -13.53 12.82
CA ALA A 104 13.43 -13.79 11.39
C ALA A 104 12.15 -14.34 10.74
N TYR A 105 11.41 -15.20 11.45
CA TYR A 105 10.14 -15.73 10.97
C TYR A 105 9.05 -14.64 10.95
N ILE A 106 8.94 -13.87 12.04
CA ILE A 106 8.02 -12.73 12.14
C ILE A 106 8.24 -11.74 10.99
N GLN A 107 9.50 -11.39 10.73
CA GLN A 107 9.86 -10.46 9.67
C GLN A 107 9.55 -11.00 8.27
N THR A 108 9.73 -12.30 8.05
CA THR A 108 9.39 -12.93 6.78
C THR A 108 7.88 -12.90 6.55
N VAL A 109 7.08 -13.24 7.56
CA VAL A 109 5.62 -13.22 7.44
C VAL A 109 5.10 -11.80 7.24
N ALA A 110 5.62 -10.83 7.99
CA ALA A 110 5.24 -9.42 7.84
C ALA A 110 5.64 -8.86 6.46
N PHE A 111 6.83 -9.19 5.97
CA PHE A 111 7.26 -8.83 4.62
C PHE A 111 6.30 -9.39 3.57
N MET A 112 5.96 -10.68 3.66
CA MET A 112 5.02 -11.31 2.73
C MET A 112 3.63 -10.70 2.81
N SER A 113 3.12 -10.38 4.01
CA SER A 113 1.80 -9.75 4.16
C SER A 113 1.75 -8.36 3.54
N LEU A 114 2.81 -7.56 3.71
CA LEU A 114 2.91 -6.25 3.08
C LEU A 114 2.94 -6.35 1.56
N VAL A 115 3.74 -7.25 1.00
CA VAL A 115 3.81 -7.46 -0.47
C VAL A 115 2.45 -7.92 -1.01
N SER A 116 1.78 -8.86 -0.35
CA SER A 116 0.44 -9.31 -0.76
C SER A 116 -0.60 -8.18 -0.70
N ALA A 117 -0.57 -7.36 0.35
CA ALA A 117 -1.46 -6.21 0.48
C ALA A 117 -1.20 -5.15 -0.61
N GLN A 118 0.06 -4.95 -1.00
CA GLN A 118 0.40 -4.08 -2.13
C GLN A 118 -0.13 -4.63 -3.44
N TRP A 119 -0.05 -5.93 -3.70
CA TRP A 119 -0.64 -6.51 -4.90
C TRP A 119 -2.16 -6.32 -4.94
N MET A 120 -2.84 -6.55 -3.82
CA MET A 120 -4.28 -6.24 -3.70
C MET A 120 -4.57 -4.75 -3.97
N ASN A 121 -3.77 -3.84 -3.43
CA ASN A 121 -3.91 -2.42 -3.70
C ASN A 121 -3.62 -2.07 -5.17
N ALA A 122 -2.72 -2.78 -5.85
CA ALA A 122 -2.46 -2.57 -7.28
C ALA A 122 -3.71 -2.87 -8.12
N PHE A 123 -4.48 -3.92 -7.77
CA PHE A 123 -5.77 -4.20 -8.41
C PHE A 123 -6.79 -3.10 -8.10
N ASN A 124 -6.91 -2.66 -6.84
CA ASN A 124 -7.80 -1.55 -6.46
C ASN A 124 -7.43 -0.23 -7.18
N ALA A 125 -6.15 -0.03 -7.50
CA ALA A 125 -5.66 1.16 -8.18
C ALA A 125 -5.98 1.19 -9.68
N ARG A 126 -6.44 0.08 -10.29
CA ARG A 126 -6.82 0.00 -11.71
C ARG A 126 -8.16 0.65 -12.03
N SER A 127 -9.05 0.83 -11.04
CA SER A 127 -10.33 1.50 -11.26
C SER A 127 -10.52 2.67 -10.30
N GLU A 128 -10.61 3.88 -10.85
CA GLU A 128 -10.91 5.08 -10.06
C GLU A 128 -12.42 5.21 -9.79
N TYR A 129 -13.27 4.62 -10.65
CA TYR A 129 -14.72 4.84 -10.68
C TYR A 129 -15.59 3.59 -10.43
N VAL A 130 -15.06 2.38 -10.59
CA VAL A 130 -15.83 1.13 -10.44
C VAL A 130 -15.28 0.33 -9.27
N ILE A 131 -16.14 0.07 -8.28
CA ILE A 131 -15.88 -0.93 -7.25
C ILE A 131 -16.06 -2.29 -7.94
N VAL A 132 -14.98 -3.03 -8.12
CA VAL A 132 -15.02 -4.46 -8.46
C VAL A 132 -14.55 -5.24 -7.24
#